data_AF-A0AAV8D880-F1
#
_entry.id   AF-A0AAV8D880-F1
#
_cell.length_a   1.000
_cell.length_b   1.000
_cell.length_c   1.000
_cell.angle_alpha   90.00
_cell.angle_beta   90.00
_cell.angle_gamma   90.00
#
_symmetry.space_group_name_H-M   'P 1'
#
loop_
_entity.id
_entity.type
_entity.pdbx_description
1 polymer ?
#
loop_
_entity_poly.entity_id
_entity_poly.type
_entity_poly.pdbx_seq_one_letter_code
_entity_poly.pdbx_strand_id
1 'polypeptide(L)'
;MNWSDLPPELLHLISKKLKDIIEFVRFRAVCKQWRYDTLLSDPPPQVPWLVDNAPLEVIGEEKMTVRSLFSDKTHTIHVPAKGPFWALSTGYLLAKKDEHSFSLINPLTSGKEIHLPILESNLHDFRPVCHDQRKDFVVVLEAKLENSRQPIVCFCRPGDETWKITKLPVLREVFSCLYYNGRCLYLHDSFDNVLSVDAITGSILLFLPLGSINTSTSTFSFLYSPLGPIVEFFGQVLIVRLNLNTDDHVYSFEIYQLELHDDHPDQSKWVKTSNIGDDRMLFFDYRGNCLSAKTGDSSRLKGNSVYFFECYEDSSIDDDDESSNKYIPCRYDIADGTIEFLSSPLEGRFSWMMPNLFQLGTEN
;
A
#
# COMPACT_ATOMS: atom_id res chain seq x y z
N MET A 1 10.13 -39.77 20.35
CA MET A 1 10.33 -39.19 19.01
C MET A 1 10.45 -37.69 19.17
N ASN A 2 11.49 -37.09 18.61
CA ASN A 2 11.64 -35.64 18.60
C ASN A 2 10.96 -35.10 17.33
N TRP A 3 10.18 -34.02 17.46
CA TRP A 3 9.57 -33.36 16.30
C TRP A 3 10.63 -32.81 15.34
N SER A 4 11.84 -32.55 15.82
CA SER A 4 13.00 -32.18 15.00
C SER A 4 13.42 -33.26 13.98
N ASP A 5 13.00 -34.52 14.16
CA ASP A 5 13.36 -35.66 13.30
C ASP A 5 12.31 -35.93 12.21
N LEU A 6 11.36 -35.02 12.01
CA LEU A 6 10.33 -35.17 10.98
C LEU A 6 10.97 -35.18 9.57
N PRO A 7 10.61 -36.15 8.70
CA PRO A 7 11.07 -36.14 7.31
C PRO A 7 10.63 -34.86 6.56
N PRO A 8 11.46 -34.35 5.63
CA PRO A 8 11.14 -33.17 4.82
C PRO A 8 9.79 -33.25 4.11
N GLU A 9 9.39 -34.45 3.66
CA GLU A 9 8.13 -34.68 2.97
C GLU A 9 6.93 -34.41 3.89
N LEU A 10 7.03 -34.77 5.17
CA LEU A 10 5.99 -34.49 6.16
C LEU A 10 5.97 -33.00 6.51
N LEU A 11 7.13 -32.35 6.62
CA LEU A 11 7.21 -30.90 6.84
C LEU A 11 6.52 -30.13 5.72
N HIS A 12 6.76 -30.53 4.48
CA HIS A 12 6.10 -29.96 3.30
C HIS A 12 4.58 -30.19 3.29
N LEU A 13 4.13 -31.39 3.65
CA LEU A 13 2.69 -31.68 3.74
C LEU A 13 1.99 -30.88 4.85
N ILE A 14 2.68 -30.64 5.97
CA ILE A 14 2.17 -29.80 7.06
C ILE A 14 2.14 -28.34 6.62
N SER A 15 3.23 -27.83 6.02
CA SER A 15 3.33 -26.44 5.62
C SER A 15 2.24 -26.03 4.62
N LYS A 16 1.87 -26.92 3.69
CA LYS A 16 0.73 -26.70 2.76
C LYS A 16 -0.62 -26.53 3.43
N LYS A 17 -0.78 -27.01 4.66
CA LYS A 17 -2.01 -26.84 5.46
C LYS A 17 -2.01 -25.54 6.24
N LEU A 18 -0.85 -24.90 6.43
CA LEU A 18 -0.72 -23.61 7.09
C LEU A 18 -1.06 -22.50 6.10
N LYS A 19 -2.34 -22.13 6.04
CA LYS A 19 -2.81 -21.09 5.11
C LYS A 19 -2.62 -19.67 5.64
N ASP A 20 -2.41 -19.51 6.95
CA ASP A 20 -2.02 -18.23 7.54
C ASP A 20 -0.50 -18.04 7.50
N ILE A 21 -0.07 -16.86 7.05
CA ILE A 21 1.35 -16.56 6.85
C ILE A 21 2.12 -16.50 8.18
N ILE A 22 1.53 -15.99 9.25
CA ILE A 22 2.21 -15.91 10.54
C ILE A 22 2.43 -17.32 11.11
N GLU A 23 1.44 -18.20 10.97
CA GLU A 23 1.58 -19.61 11.35
C GLU A 23 2.68 -20.31 10.53
N PHE A 24 2.73 -20.05 9.23
CA PHE A 24 3.77 -20.58 8.35
C PHE A 24 5.17 -20.06 8.71
N VAL A 25 5.33 -18.76 9.00
CA VAL A 25 6.60 -18.18 9.44
C VAL A 25 7.04 -18.81 10.77
N ARG A 26 6.13 -18.96 11.74
CA ARG A 26 6.41 -19.60 13.03
C ARG A 26 6.82 -21.06 12.86
N PHE A 27 6.18 -21.79 11.96
CA PHE A 27 6.55 -23.16 11.61
C PHE A 27 7.99 -23.23 11.09
N ARG A 28 8.36 -22.33 10.17
CA ARG A 28 9.74 -22.24 9.66
C ARG A 28 10.76 -21.77 10.70
N ALA A 29 10.32 -21.14 11.78
CA ALA A 29 11.18 -20.62 12.84
C ALA A 29 11.52 -21.65 13.94
N VAL A 30 10.97 -22.88 13.88
CA VAL A 30 11.20 -23.91 14.92
C VAL A 30 12.68 -24.30 15.05
N CYS A 31 13.34 -24.61 13.93
CA CYS A 31 14.78 -24.89 13.90
C CYS A 31 15.35 -24.65 12.49
N LYS A 32 16.69 -24.71 12.35
CA LYS A 32 17.36 -24.54 11.05
C LYS A 32 16.86 -25.56 10.01
N GLN A 33 16.70 -26.82 10.42
CA GLN A 33 16.26 -27.90 9.51
C GLN A 33 14.86 -27.61 8.95
N TRP A 34 13.89 -27.26 9.82
CA TRP A 34 12.53 -26.91 9.38
C TRP A 34 12.52 -25.68 8.46
N ARG A 35 13.36 -24.68 8.72
CA ARG A 35 13.50 -23.50 7.87
C ARG A 35 13.98 -23.85 6.45
N TYR A 36 14.95 -24.77 6.35
CA TYR A 36 15.55 -25.22 5.08
C TYR A 36 14.63 -26.19 4.33
N ASP A 37 14.03 -27.15 5.02
CA ASP A 37 13.20 -28.18 4.39
C ASP A 37 11.79 -27.68 4.04
N THR A 38 11.31 -26.62 4.70
CA THR A 38 10.06 -25.97 4.33
C THR A 38 10.31 -24.97 3.20
N LEU A 39 10.07 -25.45 1.97
CA LEU A 39 10.26 -24.67 0.75
C LEU A 39 9.32 -23.46 0.68
N LEU A 40 9.84 -22.34 0.17
CA LEU A 40 9.07 -21.14 -0.17
C LEU A 40 8.46 -21.17 -1.58
N SER A 41 8.60 -22.29 -2.29
CA SER A 41 8.08 -22.45 -3.65
C SER A 41 6.56 -22.54 -3.73
N ASP A 42 5.90 -22.83 -2.60
CA ASP A 42 4.44 -22.91 -2.48
C ASP A 42 3.99 -22.20 -1.19
N PRO A 43 4.14 -20.86 -1.11
CA PRO A 43 3.83 -20.12 0.11
C PRO A 43 2.32 -20.07 0.34
N PRO A 44 1.87 -19.82 1.58
CA PRO A 44 0.46 -19.56 1.86
C PRO A 44 -0.04 -18.34 1.05
N PRO A 45 -1.36 -18.23 0.81
CA PRO A 45 -1.94 -17.08 0.15
C PRO A 45 -1.51 -15.76 0.81
N GLN A 46 -0.87 -14.88 0.04
CA GLN A 46 -0.51 -13.53 0.48
C GLN A 46 -1.73 -12.63 0.32
N VAL A 47 -2.57 -12.60 1.35
CA VAL A 47 -3.70 -11.66 1.42
C VAL A 47 -3.38 -10.51 2.37
N PRO A 48 -3.94 -9.31 2.16
CA PRO A 48 -3.62 -8.15 2.97
C PRO A 48 -3.92 -8.34 4.45
N TRP A 49 -3.16 -7.62 5.27
CA TRP A 49 -3.37 -7.47 6.69
C TRP A 49 -3.92 -6.10 6.99
N LEU A 50 -4.79 -6.06 8.00
CA LEU A 50 -5.13 -4.83 8.69
C LEU A 50 -4.05 -4.56 9.73
N VAL A 51 -3.34 -3.45 9.61
CA VAL A 51 -2.30 -3.03 10.55
C VAL A 51 -2.88 -2.00 11.49
N ASP A 52 -2.81 -2.29 12.78
CA ASP A 52 -3.17 -1.38 13.87
C ASP A 52 -1.98 -0.45 14.19
N ASN A 53 -2.28 0.77 14.60
CA ASN A 53 -1.32 1.87 14.78
C ASN A 53 -0.44 2.09 13.54
N ALA A 54 -1.06 2.02 12.36
CA ALA A 54 -0.40 2.39 11.12
C ALA A 54 0.10 3.84 11.23
N PRO A 55 1.40 4.08 10.99
CA PRO A 55 2.19 4.94 11.85
C PRO A 55 1.92 6.42 11.57
N LEU A 56 1.34 7.06 12.58
CA LEU A 56 1.80 8.36 13.04
C LEU A 56 2.67 8.08 14.26
N GLU A 57 3.98 8.28 14.09
CA GLU A 57 4.99 8.34 15.16
C GLU A 57 4.74 7.41 16.36
N VAL A 58 4.99 6.10 16.20
CA VAL A 58 5.07 5.20 17.35
C VAL A 58 6.40 5.45 18.07
N ILE A 59 6.37 6.35 19.06
CA ILE A 59 7.48 6.51 20.01
C ILE A 59 7.38 5.37 21.03
N GLY A 60 8.12 4.28 20.79
CA GLY A 60 8.51 3.37 21.87
C GLY A 60 7.91 1.96 21.90
N GLU A 61 7.09 1.55 20.94
CA GLU A 61 6.66 0.15 20.86
C GLU A 61 7.33 -0.59 19.70
N GLU A 62 8.30 -1.46 20.02
CA GLU A 62 8.96 -2.37 19.06
C GLU A 62 8.00 -3.49 18.58
N LYS A 63 6.71 -3.20 18.44
CA LYS A 63 5.65 -4.16 18.13
C LYS A 63 4.63 -3.56 17.17
N MET A 64 4.16 -4.38 16.26
CA MET A 64 3.08 -4.09 15.34
C MET A 64 1.99 -5.15 15.52
N THR A 65 0.75 -4.71 15.69
CA THR A 65 -0.40 -5.61 15.72
C THR A 65 -1.00 -5.67 14.32
N VAL A 66 -1.12 -6.89 13.81
CA VAL A 66 -1.71 -7.16 12.49
C VAL A 66 -2.88 -8.13 12.63
N ARG A 67 -3.94 -7.91 11.87
CA ARG A 67 -5.05 -8.86 11.74
C ARG A 67 -5.05 -9.43 10.33
N SER A 68 -4.94 -10.75 10.26
CA SER A 68 -4.97 -11.51 9.00
C SER A 68 -6.40 -11.54 8.46
N LEU A 69 -6.62 -10.98 7.27
CA LEU A 69 -7.93 -11.09 6.60
C LEU A 69 -8.22 -12.51 6.10
N PHE A 70 -7.21 -13.37 6.01
CA PHE A 70 -7.40 -14.78 5.66
C PHE A 70 -8.09 -15.54 6.79
N SER A 71 -7.47 -15.54 7.97
CA SER A 71 -7.87 -16.37 9.10
C SER A 71 -8.70 -15.64 10.14
N ASP A 72 -8.81 -14.32 10.01
CA ASP A 72 -9.44 -13.43 11.00
C ASP A 72 -8.77 -13.49 12.39
N LYS A 73 -7.45 -13.76 12.38
CA LYS A 73 -6.64 -13.86 13.61
C LYS A 73 -5.78 -12.61 13.75
N THR A 74 -5.66 -12.15 14.99
CA THR A 74 -4.76 -11.05 15.35
C THR A 74 -3.43 -11.61 15.83
N HIS A 75 -2.35 -11.03 15.34
CA HIS A 75 -0.97 -11.37 15.65
C HIS A 75 -0.19 -10.12 16.03
N THR A 76 0.72 -10.27 16.99
CA THR A 76 1.70 -9.22 17.30
C THR A 76 3.05 -9.65 16.73
N ILE A 77 3.66 -8.76 15.96
CA ILE A 77 4.96 -8.94 15.33
C ILE A 77 5.94 -7.98 15.99
N HIS A 78 7.16 -8.44 16.26
CA HIS A 78 8.22 -7.57 16.73
C HIS A 78 8.83 -6.81 15.55
N VAL A 79 8.89 -5.49 15.65
CA VAL A 79 9.49 -4.64 14.62
C VAL A 79 10.88 -4.23 15.11
N PRO A 80 11.98 -4.59 14.41
CA PRO A 80 13.35 -4.26 14.83
C PRO A 80 13.72 -2.79 14.56
N ALA A 81 12.75 -1.86 14.61
CA ALA A 81 12.97 -0.45 14.36
C ALA A 81 12.78 0.36 15.64
N LYS A 82 13.67 1.33 15.86
CA LYS A 82 13.53 2.38 16.87
C LYS A 82 13.22 3.67 16.12
N GLY A 83 12.01 4.21 16.31
CA GLY A 83 11.55 5.42 15.63
C GLY A 83 10.35 5.19 14.69
N PRO A 84 9.90 6.25 14.01
CA PRO A 84 8.77 6.15 13.10
C PRO A 84 9.13 5.27 11.91
N PHE A 85 8.19 4.42 11.52
CA PHE A 85 8.25 3.68 10.27
C PHE A 85 7.00 3.98 9.43
N TRP A 86 6.90 3.43 8.22
CA TRP A 86 5.69 3.42 7.39
C TRP A 86 5.47 2.02 6.84
N ALA A 87 4.25 1.51 6.96
CA ALA A 87 3.86 0.25 6.32
C ALA A 87 3.71 0.48 4.82
N LEU A 88 4.44 -0.27 4.02
CA LEU A 88 4.44 -0.12 2.59
C LEU A 88 3.58 -1.22 1.93
N SER A 89 2.96 -0.92 0.79
CA SER A 89 2.07 -1.85 0.06
C SER A 89 2.74 -3.17 -0.34
N THR A 90 4.07 -3.21 -0.38
CA THR A 90 4.91 -4.39 -0.71
C THR A 90 5.21 -5.30 0.48
N GLY A 91 4.76 -4.95 1.68
CA GLY A 91 5.03 -5.70 2.92
C GLY A 91 6.35 -5.39 3.60
N TYR A 92 7.08 -4.42 3.09
CA TYR A 92 8.21 -3.81 3.78
C TYR A 92 7.75 -2.65 4.67
N LEU A 93 8.53 -2.36 5.69
CA LEU A 93 8.43 -1.15 6.50
C LEU A 93 9.57 -0.21 6.11
N LEU A 94 9.26 1.05 5.84
CA LEU A 94 10.28 2.09 5.74
C LEU A 94 10.49 2.69 7.14
N ALA A 95 11.61 2.42 7.79
CA ALA A 95 11.94 3.02 9.08
C ALA A 95 12.80 4.27 8.89
N LYS A 96 12.44 5.38 9.55
CA LYS A 96 13.28 6.57 9.66
C LYS A 96 14.16 6.43 10.92
N LYS A 97 15.48 6.46 10.73
CA LYS A 97 16.45 6.28 11.82
C LYS A 97 16.90 7.64 12.40
N ASP A 98 17.08 8.63 11.53
CA ASP A 98 17.35 10.03 11.87
C ASP A 98 16.71 10.96 10.83
N GLU A 99 17.05 12.26 10.82
CA GLU A 99 16.46 13.24 9.89
C GLU A 99 16.69 12.92 8.40
N HIS A 100 17.79 12.22 8.07
CA HIS A 100 18.25 11.99 6.70
C HIS A 100 18.40 10.52 6.33
N SER A 101 18.29 9.59 7.28
CA SER A 101 18.53 8.17 7.05
C SER A 101 17.27 7.31 7.18
N PHE A 102 17.11 6.44 6.18
CA PHE A 102 15.99 5.52 6.05
C PHE A 102 16.48 4.09 5.90
N SER A 103 15.70 3.12 6.35
CA SER A 103 16.00 1.70 6.20
C SER A 103 14.74 0.90 5.90
N LEU A 104 14.84 -0.05 4.99
CA LEU A 104 13.77 -1.00 4.69
C LEU A 104 13.90 -2.23 5.58
N ILE A 105 12.78 -2.62 6.18
CA ILE A 105 12.69 -3.73 7.11
C ILE A 105 11.55 -4.64 6.67
N ASN A 106 11.82 -5.92 6.44
CA ASN A 106 10.75 -6.90 6.27
C ASN A 106 10.43 -7.53 7.64
N PRO A 107 9.22 -7.30 8.19
CA PRO A 107 8.85 -7.74 9.54
C PRO A 107 8.69 -9.26 9.70
N LEU A 108 8.67 -10.02 8.59
CA LEU A 108 8.49 -11.47 8.58
C LEU A 108 9.78 -12.26 8.34
N THR A 109 10.85 -11.57 7.96
CA THR A 109 12.14 -12.20 7.69
C THR A 109 13.12 -11.97 8.83
N SER A 110 14.36 -12.44 8.72
CA SER A 110 15.35 -12.46 9.81
C SER A 110 15.84 -11.08 10.30
N GLY A 111 15.06 -10.01 10.10
CA GLY A 111 15.36 -8.66 10.58
C GLY A 111 16.56 -8.00 9.90
N LYS A 112 16.97 -8.47 8.71
CA LYS A 112 18.04 -7.81 7.95
C LYS A 112 17.51 -6.46 7.45
N GLU A 113 18.05 -5.40 8.01
CA GLU A 113 17.78 -4.04 7.54
C GLU A 113 18.52 -3.79 6.23
N ILE A 114 17.85 -3.14 5.29
CA ILE A 114 18.45 -2.63 4.07
C ILE A 114 18.54 -1.12 4.24
N HIS A 115 19.74 -0.62 4.47
CA HIS A 115 19.99 0.81 4.58
C HIS A 115 19.88 1.46 3.21
N LEU A 116 19.07 2.52 3.12
CA LEU A 116 19.03 3.39 1.96
C LEU A 116 20.14 4.46 2.10
N PRO A 117 20.59 5.08 1.00
CA PRO A 117 21.51 6.21 1.05
C PRO A 117 21.02 7.33 1.95
N ILE A 118 21.95 8.18 2.38
CA ILE A 118 21.61 9.39 3.13
C ILE A 118 20.87 10.36 2.19
N LEU A 119 19.73 10.88 2.65
CA LEU A 119 18.96 11.89 1.96
C LEU A 119 19.33 13.27 2.53
N GLU A 120 20.40 13.89 2.00
CA GLU A 120 21.01 15.16 2.46
C GLU A 120 20.14 16.42 2.23
N SER A 121 18.81 16.29 2.27
CA SER A 121 17.87 17.38 2.10
C SER A 121 16.99 17.51 3.34
N ASN A 122 16.78 18.75 3.80
CA ASN A 122 15.83 19.08 4.85
C ASN A 122 14.41 18.97 4.31
N LEU A 123 13.88 17.76 4.40
CA LEU A 123 12.57 17.42 3.91
C LEU A 123 11.60 17.31 5.09
N HIS A 124 10.36 17.69 4.84
CA HIS A 124 9.25 17.55 5.76
C HIS A 124 8.01 17.08 5.00
N ASP A 125 7.00 16.60 5.74
CA ASP A 125 5.74 16.11 5.18
C ASP A 125 5.95 14.96 4.18
N PHE A 126 6.57 13.87 4.66
CA PHE A 126 6.94 12.74 3.81
C PHE A 126 5.78 11.77 3.65
N ARG A 127 5.49 11.40 2.40
CA ARG A 127 4.60 10.30 2.05
C ARG A 127 5.38 9.25 1.26
N PRO A 128 5.77 8.14 1.90
CA PRO A 128 6.44 7.07 1.20
C PRO A 128 5.44 6.23 0.41
N VAL A 129 5.73 6.05 -0.87
CA VAL A 129 5.11 5.04 -1.71
C VAL A 129 6.19 4.08 -2.15
N CYS A 130 5.92 2.79 -2.03
CA CYS A 130 6.78 1.79 -2.63
C CYS A 130 6.07 1.13 -3.79
N HIS A 131 6.87 0.58 -4.69
CA HIS A 131 6.35 -0.34 -5.67
C HIS A 131 7.28 -1.53 -5.87
N ASP A 132 6.68 -2.70 -6.13
CA ASP A 132 7.38 -3.93 -6.49
C ASP A 132 6.76 -4.50 -7.76
N GLN A 133 7.35 -4.16 -8.92
CA GLN A 133 7.03 -4.85 -10.16
C GLN A 133 7.89 -6.11 -10.31
N ARG A 134 7.56 -7.16 -9.55
CA ARG A 134 8.08 -8.54 -9.70
C ARG A 134 9.62 -8.68 -9.74
N LYS A 135 10.41 -7.65 -9.40
CA LYS A 135 11.89 -7.59 -9.40
C LYS A 135 12.50 -6.18 -9.22
N ASP A 136 11.75 -5.10 -9.42
CA ASP A 136 12.26 -3.72 -9.22
C ASP A 136 11.56 -3.08 -8.02
N PHE A 137 12.22 -3.13 -6.86
CA PHE A 137 11.73 -2.49 -5.65
C PHE A 137 12.22 -1.05 -5.61
N VAL A 138 11.27 -0.14 -5.54
CA VAL A 138 11.54 1.29 -5.53
C VAL A 138 10.90 1.92 -4.31
N VAL A 139 11.63 2.81 -3.66
CA VAL A 139 11.09 3.77 -2.70
C VAL A 139 10.95 5.12 -3.39
N VAL A 140 9.72 5.59 -3.46
CA VAL A 140 9.39 6.95 -3.88
C VAL A 140 8.94 7.71 -2.64
N LEU A 141 9.60 8.81 -2.31
CA LEU A 141 9.17 9.74 -1.28
C LEU A 141 8.63 10.99 -1.95
N GLU A 142 7.36 11.28 -1.73
CA GLU A 142 6.86 12.64 -1.93
C GLU A 142 7.12 13.43 -0.66
N ALA A 143 7.70 14.63 -0.80
CA ALA A 143 8.08 15.48 0.32
C ALA A 143 8.08 16.95 -0.09
N LYS A 144 8.23 17.85 0.89
CA LYS A 144 8.41 19.28 0.66
C LYS A 144 9.79 19.73 1.15
N LEU A 145 10.42 20.64 0.40
CA LEU A 145 11.65 21.29 0.84
C LEU A 145 11.33 22.31 1.93
N GLU A 146 12.16 22.38 2.97
CA GLU A 146 12.07 23.41 4.01
C GLU A 146 11.89 24.82 3.39
N ASN A 147 10.85 25.54 3.83
CA ASN A 147 10.46 26.87 3.32
C ASN A 147 9.93 26.92 1.86
N SER A 148 9.55 25.78 1.28
CA SER A 148 8.91 25.71 -0.04
C SER A 148 7.62 24.89 0.02
N ARG A 149 6.58 25.34 -0.70
CA ARG A 149 5.37 24.54 -0.95
C ARG A 149 5.50 23.63 -2.17
N GLN A 150 6.61 23.71 -2.89
CA GLN A 150 6.82 22.90 -4.10
C GLN A 150 7.05 21.44 -3.69
N PRO A 151 6.21 20.50 -4.17
CA PRO A 151 6.44 19.10 -3.92
C PRO A 151 7.69 18.64 -4.65
N ILE A 152 8.44 17.77 -3.98
CA ILE A 152 9.60 17.09 -4.53
C ILE A 152 9.39 15.59 -4.45
N VAL A 153 10.11 14.90 -5.31
CA VAL A 153 10.10 13.45 -5.39
C VAL A 153 11.51 12.97 -5.19
N CYS A 154 11.69 12.08 -4.24
CA CYS A 154 12.91 11.34 -4.04
C CYS A 154 12.70 9.90 -4.48
N PHE A 155 13.59 9.40 -5.31
CA PHE A 155 13.58 8.03 -5.80
C PHE A 155 14.85 7.33 -5.35
N CYS A 156 14.72 6.11 -4.85
CA CYS A 156 15.85 5.24 -4.53
C CYS A 156 15.47 3.76 -4.67
N ARG A 157 16.38 2.97 -5.24
CA ARG A 157 16.37 1.52 -5.18
C ARG A 157 17.27 1.01 -4.06
N PRO A 158 16.93 -0.12 -3.43
CA PRO A 158 17.87 -0.88 -2.61
C PRO A 158 19.19 -1.12 -3.36
N GLY A 159 20.29 -0.59 -2.83
CA GLY A 159 21.62 -0.70 -3.43
C GLY A 159 22.06 0.49 -4.30
N ASP A 160 21.20 1.48 -4.54
CA ASP A 160 21.64 2.76 -5.10
C ASP A 160 22.62 3.45 -4.14
N GLU A 161 23.54 4.25 -4.67
CA GLU A 161 24.51 5.02 -3.87
C GLU A 161 23.95 6.36 -3.38
N THR A 162 22.99 6.94 -4.10
CA THR A 162 22.39 8.26 -3.81
C THR A 162 20.91 8.29 -4.15
N TRP A 163 20.18 9.20 -3.50
CA TRP A 163 18.81 9.51 -3.88
C TRP A 163 18.78 10.40 -5.11
N LYS A 164 17.85 10.09 -6.03
CA LYS A 164 17.52 11.00 -7.12
C LYS A 164 16.41 11.92 -6.68
N ILE A 165 16.64 13.23 -6.75
CA ILE A 165 15.70 14.25 -6.26
C ILE A 165 15.22 15.08 -7.45
N THR A 166 13.91 15.14 -7.63
CA THR A 166 13.25 15.90 -8.70
C THR A 166 12.26 16.88 -8.10
N LYS A 167 12.33 18.15 -8.54
CA LYS A 167 11.32 19.15 -8.19
C LYS A 167 10.16 19.04 -9.18
N LEU A 168 8.96 18.79 -8.68
CA LEU A 168 7.77 18.78 -9.52
C LEU A 168 7.38 20.23 -9.89
N PRO A 169 6.55 20.46 -10.92
CA PRO A 169 5.89 21.74 -11.14
C PRO A 169 5.23 22.25 -9.85
N VAL A 170 4.91 23.55 -9.80
CA VAL A 170 4.11 24.12 -8.71
C VAL A 170 2.67 23.57 -8.80
N LEU A 171 2.51 22.33 -8.35
CA LEU A 171 1.25 21.70 -8.03
C LEU A 171 0.86 22.16 -6.62
N ARG A 172 -0.42 22.44 -6.39
CA ARG A 172 -0.87 22.90 -5.08
C ARG A 172 -0.93 21.72 -4.10
N GLU A 173 -1.32 20.53 -4.55
CA GLU A 173 -1.31 19.32 -3.73
C GLU A 173 -1.25 18.03 -4.57
N VAL A 174 -0.48 17.04 -4.11
CA VAL A 174 -0.45 15.67 -4.66
C VAL A 174 -1.30 14.78 -3.76
N PHE A 175 -2.30 14.10 -4.34
CA PHE A 175 -3.23 13.23 -3.61
C PHE A 175 -2.77 11.78 -3.57
N SER A 176 -2.13 11.32 -4.64
CA SER A 176 -1.70 9.94 -4.78
C SER A 176 -0.56 9.86 -5.79
N CYS A 177 0.38 8.97 -5.55
CA CYS A 177 1.48 8.71 -6.47
C CYS A 177 1.71 7.22 -6.66
N LEU A 178 2.18 6.84 -7.85
CA LEU A 178 2.49 5.47 -8.21
C LEU A 178 3.74 5.41 -9.07
N TYR A 179 4.67 4.52 -8.75
CA TYR A 179 5.73 4.14 -9.68
C TYR A 179 5.21 3.05 -10.64
N TYR A 180 5.44 3.17 -11.94
CA TYR A 180 5.03 2.20 -12.94
C TYR A 180 5.96 2.27 -14.16
N ASN A 181 6.63 1.16 -14.50
CA ASN A 181 7.49 1.03 -15.69
C ASN A 181 8.51 2.18 -15.87
N GLY A 182 9.25 2.55 -14.82
CA GLY A 182 10.24 3.63 -14.89
C GLY A 182 9.68 5.04 -14.77
N ARG A 183 8.36 5.19 -14.61
CA ARG A 183 7.68 6.48 -14.48
C ARG A 183 7.03 6.61 -13.11
N CYS A 184 6.98 7.81 -12.58
CA CYS A 184 6.12 8.13 -11.45
C CYS A 184 4.90 8.89 -11.97
N LEU A 185 3.72 8.38 -11.64
CA LEU A 185 2.42 8.96 -11.97
C LEU A 185 1.88 9.68 -10.74
N TYR A 186 1.44 10.92 -10.90
CA TYR A 186 0.92 11.77 -9.83
C TYR A 186 -0.49 12.22 -10.12
N LEU A 187 -1.40 11.96 -9.19
CA LEU A 187 -2.71 12.60 -9.12
C LEU A 187 -2.59 13.87 -8.28
N HIS A 188 -3.07 14.98 -8.82
CA HIS A 188 -2.97 16.30 -8.18
C HIS A 188 -4.27 17.10 -8.28
N ASP A 189 -4.31 18.20 -7.54
CA ASP A 189 -5.49 19.03 -7.30
C ASP A 189 -6.11 19.69 -8.54
N SER A 190 -5.37 19.91 -9.62
CA SER A 190 -5.93 20.53 -10.83
C SER A 190 -6.83 19.61 -11.68
N PHE A 191 -7.23 18.43 -11.17
CA PHE A 191 -8.30 17.51 -11.59
C PHE A 191 -8.39 17.08 -13.08
N ASP A 192 -7.61 17.63 -13.99
CA ASP A 192 -7.79 17.45 -15.43
C ASP A 192 -6.83 16.42 -16.03
N ASN A 193 -5.76 16.08 -15.32
CA ASN A 193 -4.76 15.14 -15.81
C ASN A 193 -4.00 14.40 -14.69
N VAL A 194 -3.32 13.33 -15.10
CA VAL A 194 -2.29 12.64 -14.32
C VAL A 194 -0.93 13.08 -14.85
N LEU A 195 -0.08 13.59 -13.97
CA LEU A 195 1.28 13.96 -14.33
C LEU A 195 2.16 12.70 -14.35
N SER A 196 2.80 12.42 -15.49
CA SER A 196 3.80 11.37 -15.61
C SER A 196 5.20 11.98 -15.63
N VAL A 197 6.06 11.53 -14.73
CA VAL A 197 7.46 11.96 -14.60
C VAL A 197 8.38 10.77 -14.79
N ASP A 198 9.47 10.96 -15.52
CA ASP A 198 10.52 9.96 -15.64
C ASP A 198 11.27 9.83 -14.31
N ALA A 199 11.27 8.63 -13.73
CA ALA A 199 11.86 8.42 -12.41
C ALA A 199 13.40 8.50 -12.40
N ILE A 200 14.05 8.43 -13.57
CA ILE A 200 15.51 8.44 -13.71
C ILE A 200 16.04 9.85 -13.87
N THR A 201 15.40 10.66 -14.71
CA THR A 201 15.83 12.00 -15.12
C THR A 201 15.08 13.10 -14.39
N GLY A 202 13.91 12.79 -13.82
CA GLY A 202 13.00 13.79 -13.26
C GLY A 202 12.27 14.61 -14.31
N SER A 203 12.39 14.26 -15.59
CA SER A 203 11.75 14.99 -16.67
C SER A 203 10.25 14.71 -16.69
N ILE A 204 9.45 15.75 -16.91
CA ILE A 204 8.02 15.57 -17.17
C ILE A 204 7.87 14.91 -18.54
N LEU A 205 7.24 13.74 -18.57
CA LEU A 205 7.06 12.96 -19.79
C LEU A 205 5.75 13.29 -20.48
N LEU A 206 4.65 13.37 -19.71
CA LEU A 206 3.30 13.46 -20.25
C LEU A 206 2.32 13.98 -19.20
N PHE A 207 1.26 14.63 -19.68
CA PHE A 207 0.03 14.85 -18.93
C PHE A 207 -1.05 13.94 -19.54
N LEU A 208 -1.48 12.92 -18.80
CA LEU A 208 -2.54 12.02 -19.23
C LEU A 208 -3.88 12.67 -18.92
N PRO A 209 -4.66 13.12 -19.92
CA PRO A 209 -5.94 13.77 -19.65
C PRO A 209 -6.87 12.78 -18.95
N LEU A 210 -7.49 13.20 -17.84
CA LEU A 210 -8.56 12.43 -17.19
C LEU A 210 -9.85 12.47 -18.02
N GLY A 211 -9.97 13.43 -18.94
CA GLY A 211 -11.03 13.48 -19.95
C GLY A 211 -12.43 13.58 -19.32
N SER A 212 -13.36 12.74 -19.76
CA SER A 212 -14.76 12.69 -19.32
C SER A 212 -14.97 12.00 -17.97
N ILE A 213 -13.93 11.75 -17.17
CA ILE A 213 -14.08 11.45 -15.74
C ILE A 213 -14.66 12.74 -15.13
N ASN A 214 -15.98 12.90 -15.17
CA ASN A 214 -16.68 14.14 -14.80
C ASN A 214 -16.23 14.61 -13.42
N THR A 215 -15.37 15.63 -13.35
CA THR A 215 -14.84 16.19 -12.10
C THR A 215 -15.86 17.05 -11.35
N SER A 216 -17.07 17.21 -11.90
CA SER A 216 -17.96 18.33 -11.62
C SER A 216 -18.94 18.18 -10.43
N THR A 217 -18.88 17.15 -9.58
CA THR A 217 -19.93 16.98 -8.55
C THR A 217 -19.54 16.37 -7.21
N SER A 218 -18.26 16.15 -6.89
CA SER A 218 -17.91 15.55 -5.60
C SER A 218 -17.57 16.63 -4.57
N THR A 219 -18.43 16.81 -3.56
CA THR A 219 -18.09 17.52 -2.33
C THR A 219 -16.83 16.89 -1.72
N PHE A 220 -15.87 17.72 -1.31
CA PHE A 220 -14.68 17.26 -0.60
C PHE A 220 -15.12 16.53 0.66
N SER A 221 -14.80 15.24 0.78
CA SER A 221 -14.60 14.68 2.12
C SER A 221 -13.21 15.10 2.58
N PHE A 222 -13.08 15.51 3.84
CA PHE A 222 -11.78 15.82 4.45
C PHE A 222 -10.82 14.61 4.44
N LEU A 223 -11.33 13.40 4.21
CA LEU A 223 -10.60 12.14 4.31
C LEU A 223 -10.22 11.50 2.97
N TYR A 224 -10.95 11.78 1.90
CA TYR A 224 -10.71 11.19 0.58
C TYR A 224 -10.73 12.24 -0.52
N SER A 225 -9.70 12.22 -1.38
CA SER A 225 -9.72 12.96 -2.63
C SER A 225 -10.82 12.41 -3.54
N PRO A 226 -11.59 13.27 -4.24
CA PRO A 226 -12.71 12.82 -5.08
C PRO A 226 -12.26 11.96 -6.28
N LEU A 227 -11.00 12.03 -6.69
CA LEU A 227 -10.43 11.14 -7.72
C LEU A 227 -9.93 9.80 -7.16
N GLY A 228 -9.91 9.64 -5.84
CA GLY A 228 -9.29 8.54 -5.10
C GLY A 228 -7.87 8.20 -5.58
N PRO A 229 -7.32 7.02 -5.23
CA PRO A 229 -5.91 6.72 -5.46
C PRO A 229 -5.63 6.15 -6.86
N ILE A 230 -4.39 6.34 -7.32
CA ILE A 230 -3.81 5.63 -8.46
C ILE A 230 -3.05 4.40 -7.94
N VAL A 231 -3.35 3.23 -8.49
CA VAL A 231 -2.88 1.94 -7.94
C VAL A 231 -2.36 1.04 -9.05
N GLU A 232 -1.27 0.30 -8.77
CA GLU A 232 -0.85 -0.79 -9.65
C GLU A 232 -1.71 -2.03 -9.43
N PHE A 233 -2.09 -2.64 -10.54
CA PHE A 233 -3.01 -3.73 -10.59
C PHE A 233 -2.55 -4.81 -11.56
N PHE A 234 -1.69 -5.71 -11.10
CA PHE A 234 -1.27 -6.90 -11.85
C PHE A 234 -0.72 -6.61 -13.25
N GLY A 235 0.15 -5.61 -13.38
CA GLY A 235 0.73 -5.14 -14.63
C GLY A 235 -0.13 -4.10 -15.37
N GLN A 236 -1.14 -3.55 -14.70
CA GLN A 236 -1.97 -2.46 -15.19
C GLN A 236 -1.96 -1.31 -14.18
N VAL A 237 -2.46 -0.15 -14.60
CA VAL A 237 -2.66 1.01 -13.71
C VAL A 237 -4.14 1.32 -13.67
N LEU A 238 -4.67 1.46 -12.45
CA LEU A 238 -6.04 1.86 -12.21
C LEU A 238 -6.10 3.22 -11.50
N ILE A 239 -7.14 3.98 -11.77
CA ILE A 239 -7.64 5.03 -10.87
C ILE A 239 -8.94 4.54 -10.27
N VAL A 240 -9.10 4.71 -8.96
CA VAL A 240 -10.35 4.43 -8.28
C VAL A 240 -10.94 5.70 -7.75
N ARG A 241 -12.03 6.13 -8.37
CA ARG A 241 -12.79 7.31 -7.98
C ARG A 241 -13.79 6.96 -6.91
N LEU A 242 -13.82 7.74 -5.83
CA LEU A 242 -14.85 7.65 -4.81
C LEU A 242 -15.88 8.76 -5.02
N ASN A 243 -17.14 8.37 -5.15
CA ASN A 243 -18.29 9.26 -5.17
C ASN A 243 -19.01 9.17 -3.83
N LEU A 244 -19.08 10.31 -3.15
CA LEU A 244 -19.77 10.47 -1.88
C LEU A 244 -21.04 11.28 -2.09
N ASN A 245 -22.19 10.69 -1.78
CA ASN A 245 -23.41 11.47 -1.60
C ASN A 245 -23.54 11.84 -0.12
N THR A 246 -23.31 13.11 0.21
CA THR A 246 -23.30 13.62 1.59
C THR A 246 -24.64 13.53 2.29
N ASP A 247 -25.74 13.50 1.53
CA ASP A 247 -27.09 13.47 2.10
C ASP A 247 -27.48 12.07 2.62
N ASP A 248 -26.90 11.01 2.05
CA ASP A 248 -27.29 9.62 2.33
C ASP A 248 -26.14 8.71 2.82
N HIS A 249 -24.92 9.24 2.99
CA HIS A 249 -23.69 8.44 3.22
C HIS A 249 -23.52 7.30 2.20
N VAL A 250 -23.94 7.52 0.96
CA VAL A 250 -23.82 6.51 -0.10
C VAL A 250 -22.46 6.65 -0.76
N TYR A 251 -21.62 5.63 -0.56
CA TYR A 251 -20.35 5.48 -1.27
C TYR A 251 -20.60 4.73 -2.57
N SER A 252 -20.06 5.23 -3.67
CA SER A 252 -19.93 4.44 -4.89
C SER A 252 -18.55 4.62 -5.48
N PHE A 253 -18.05 3.57 -6.11
CA PHE A 253 -16.71 3.57 -6.69
C PHE A 253 -16.80 3.44 -8.20
N GLU A 254 -16.01 4.24 -8.91
CA GLU A 254 -15.78 4.07 -10.34
C GLU A 254 -14.31 3.75 -10.58
N ILE A 255 -14.06 2.71 -11.37
CA ILE A 255 -12.70 2.25 -11.63
C ILE A 255 -12.35 2.52 -13.07
N TYR A 256 -11.17 3.10 -13.29
CA TYR A 256 -10.69 3.49 -14.60
C TYR A 256 -9.36 2.80 -14.94
N GLN A 257 -9.44 2.02 -16.02
CA GLN A 257 -8.43 1.45 -16.89
C GLN A 257 -7.38 2.39 -17.49
N LEU A 258 -6.10 2.42 -17.13
CA LEU A 258 -5.14 3.08 -18.04
C LEU A 258 -4.86 2.21 -19.27
N GLU A 259 -5.25 2.69 -20.45
CA GLU A 259 -4.74 2.20 -21.74
C GLU A 259 -3.60 3.12 -22.17
N LEU A 260 -2.37 2.72 -21.85
CA LEU A 260 -1.16 3.48 -22.14
C LEU A 260 -0.62 3.11 -23.53
N HIS A 261 -0.37 4.12 -24.37
CA HIS A 261 0.24 3.98 -25.68
C HIS A 261 1.62 4.67 -25.68
N ASP A 262 2.70 3.91 -25.48
CA ASP A 262 4.04 4.47 -25.34
C ASP A 262 4.54 5.22 -26.60
N ASP A 263 4.25 4.69 -27.79
CA ASP A 263 4.65 5.31 -29.07
C ASP A 263 3.77 6.50 -29.47
N HIS A 264 2.53 6.53 -28.98
CA HIS A 264 1.55 7.58 -29.24
C HIS A 264 0.87 8.02 -27.95
N PRO A 265 1.57 8.76 -27.08
CA PRO A 265 1.08 9.12 -25.74
C PRO A 265 -0.26 9.88 -25.75
N ASP A 266 -0.51 10.64 -26.82
CA ASP A 266 -1.75 11.38 -27.09
C ASP A 266 -2.97 10.47 -27.31
N GLN A 267 -2.75 9.19 -27.64
CA GLN A 267 -3.80 8.17 -27.76
C GLN A 267 -4.10 7.46 -26.43
N SER A 268 -3.29 7.71 -25.39
CA SER A 268 -3.52 7.13 -24.07
C SER A 268 -4.81 7.64 -23.45
N LYS A 269 -5.58 6.75 -22.82
CA LYS A 269 -6.89 7.09 -22.27
C LYS A 269 -7.23 6.26 -21.03
N TRP A 270 -8.19 6.77 -20.28
CA TRP A 270 -8.78 6.10 -19.13
C TRP A 270 -10.10 5.45 -19.53
N VAL A 271 -10.24 4.14 -19.32
CA VAL A 271 -11.41 3.35 -19.71
C VAL A 271 -12.13 2.84 -18.46
N LYS A 272 -13.38 3.26 -18.25
CA LYS A 272 -14.18 2.79 -17.11
C LYS A 272 -14.36 1.27 -17.18
N THR A 273 -14.13 0.59 -16.06
CA THR A 273 -14.39 -0.85 -15.88
C THR A 273 -15.29 -1.09 -14.68
N SER A 274 -16.19 -2.07 -14.81
CA SER A 274 -17.05 -2.58 -13.73
C SER A 274 -16.67 -4.00 -13.31
N ASN A 275 -15.58 -4.53 -13.86
CA ASN A 275 -15.08 -5.84 -13.49
C ASN A 275 -13.55 -5.83 -13.46
N ILE A 276 -12.98 -6.04 -12.28
CA ILE A 276 -11.53 -6.16 -12.07
C ILE A 276 -11.09 -7.63 -11.91
N GLY A 277 -12.02 -8.58 -11.90
CA GLY A 277 -11.79 -10.02 -11.86
C GLY A 277 -12.24 -10.70 -10.55
N ASP A 278 -12.78 -11.91 -10.68
CA ASP A 278 -13.39 -12.67 -9.57
C ASP A 278 -12.40 -13.11 -8.48
N ASP A 279 -11.10 -13.07 -8.77
CA ASP A 279 -10.02 -13.39 -7.83
C ASP A 279 -9.25 -12.14 -7.37
N ARG A 280 -9.68 -10.92 -7.75
CA ARG A 280 -8.91 -9.68 -7.55
C ARG A 280 -9.64 -8.67 -6.69
N MET A 281 -8.88 -7.94 -5.90
CA MET A 281 -9.38 -6.97 -4.95
C MET A 281 -8.50 -5.74 -4.93
N LEU A 282 -9.10 -4.62 -4.53
CA LEU A 282 -8.42 -3.36 -4.26
C LEU A 282 -8.63 -2.96 -2.80
N PHE A 283 -7.62 -2.35 -2.21
CA PHE A 283 -7.64 -1.90 -0.82
C PHE A 283 -7.19 -0.45 -0.75
N PHE A 284 -7.91 0.36 0.01
CA PHE A 284 -7.65 1.79 0.19
C PHE A 284 -7.76 2.18 1.65
N ASP A 285 -6.88 3.05 2.10
CA ASP A 285 -7.06 3.75 3.37
C ASP A 285 -7.31 5.25 3.17
N TYR A 286 -7.70 5.91 4.26
CA TYR A 286 -8.00 7.34 4.31
C TYR A 286 -6.76 8.24 4.13
N ARG A 287 -5.56 7.66 4.03
CA ARG A 287 -4.30 8.39 3.82
C ARG A 287 -3.81 8.29 2.37
N GLY A 288 -4.58 7.64 1.50
CA GLY A 288 -4.24 7.45 0.10
C GLY A 288 -3.30 6.28 -0.14
N ASN A 289 -3.00 5.44 0.88
CA ASN A 289 -2.32 4.17 0.61
C ASN A 289 -3.29 3.25 -0.11
N CYS A 290 -2.77 2.59 -1.14
CA CYS A 290 -3.53 1.67 -1.95
C CYS A 290 -2.70 0.44 -2.29
N LEU A 291 -3.38 -0.69 -2.43
CA LEU A 291 -2.76 -1.92 -2.89
C LEU A 291 -3.79 -2.79 -3.62
N SER A 292 -3.27 -3.68 -4.46
CA SER A 292 -4.04 -4.73 -5.12
C SER A 292 -3.65 -6.09 -4.58
N ALA A 293 -4.61 -7.00 -4.50
CA ALA A 293 -4.37 -8.34 -3.98
C ALA A 293 -5.28 -9.38 -4.65
N LYS A 294 -4.89 -10.64 -4.51
CA LYS A 294 -5.76 -11.77 -4.86
C LYS A 294 -6.51 -12.28 -3.65
N THR A 295 -7.71 -12.82 -3.87
CA THR A 295 -8.51 -13.49 -2.83
C THR A 295 -7.77 -14.72 -2.26
N GLY A 296 -6.94 -15.36 -3.10
CA GLY A 296 -6.34 -16.65 -2.79
C GLY A 296 -7.42 -17.73 -2.63
N ASP A 297 -7.25 -18.60 -1.65
CA ASP A 297 -8.24 -19.64 -1.30
C ASP A 297 -9.22 -19.18 -0.20
N SER A 298 -9.26 -17.88 0.12
CA SER A 298 -10.08 -17.38 1.24
C SER A 298 -11.56 -17.31 0.87
N SER A 299 -12.42 -17.98 1.64
CA SER A 299 -13.87 -17.85 1.51
C SER A 299 -14.44 -16.57 2.14
N ARG A 300 -13.61 -15.81 2.89
CA ARG A 300 -14.00 -14.55 3.53
C ARG A 300 -13.80 -13.34 2.62
N LEU A 301 -12.95 -13.49 1.62
CA LEU A 301 -12.59 -12.44 0.69
C LEU A 301 -13.33 -12.66 -0.63
N LYS A 302 -13.87 -11.57 -1.17
CA LYS A 302 -14.62 -11.60 -2.43
C LYS A 302 -13.83 -10.81 -3.46
N GLY A 303 -13.62 -11.39 -4.63
CA GLY A 303 -13.03 -10.66 -5.74
C GLY A 303 -14.02 -9.67 -6.32
N ASN A 304 -13.60 -8.97 -7.36
CA ASN A 304 -14.32 -7.85 -7.94
C ASN A 304 -14.83 -6.85 -6.89
N SER A 305 -13.99 -6.58 -5.88
CA SER A 305 -14.39 -5.78 -4.71
C SER A 305 -13.33 -4.75 -4.34
N VAL A 306 -13.80 -3.65 -3.75
CA VAL A 306 -13.00 -2.59 -3.13
C VAL A 306 -13.15 -2.69 -1.61
N TYR A 307 -12.05 -2.76 -0.90
CA TYR A 307 -11.98 -2.73 0.55
C TYR A 307 -11.49 -1.35 1.01
N PHE A 308 -12.23 -0.70 1.90
CA PHE A 308 -11.94 0.66 2.34
C PHE A 308 -12.37 0.89 3.79
N PHE A 309 -12.07 2.06 4.35
CA PHE A 309 -12.56 2.44 5.67
C PHE A 309 -13.62 3.54 5.56
N GLU A 310 -14.80 3.28 6.11
CA GLU A 310 -15.74 4.34 6.42
C GLU A 310 -15.33 4.98 7.76
N CYS A 311 -15.29 6.31 7.82
CA CYS A 311 -14.96 7.05 9.03
C CYS A 311 -16.21 7.71 9.58
N TYR A 312 -16.46 7.53 10.88
CA TYR A 312 -17.45 8.30 11.62
C TYR A 312 -16.74 9.34 12.48
N GLU A 313 -17.00 10.62 12.22
CA GLU A 313 -16.67 11.69 13.15
C GLU A 313 -17.66 11.63 14.33
N ASP A 314 -17.14 11.48 15.55
CA ASP A 314 -17.94 11.74 16.73
C ASP A 314 -17.99 13.28 16.88
N SER A 315 -19.14 13.89 16.63
CA SER A 315 -19.33 15.35 16.57
C SER A 315 -19.16 16.07 17.92
N SER A 316 -18.44 15.46 18.87
CA SER A 316 -18.33 15.87 20.26
C SER A 316 -16.89 16.18 20.72
N ILE A 317 -15.89 16.10 19.84
CA ILE A 317 -14.46 16.24 20.20
C ILE A 317 -13.75 17.22 19.25
N ASP A 318 -12.85 18.05 19.80
CA ASP A 318 -12.09 19.09 19.09
C ASP A 318 -11.29 18.53 17.89
N ASP A 319 -11.28 19.28 16.79
CA ASP A 319 -10.80 18.92 15.43
C ASP A 319 -9.33 18.46 15.31
N ASP A 320 -8.53 18.53 16.37
CA ASP A 320 -7.07 18.27 16.34
C ASP A 320 -6.67 16.86 16.83
N ASP A 321 -7.60 16.03 17.33
CA ASP A 321 -7.27 14.68 17.83
C ASP A 321 -7.84 13.54 16.96
N GLU A 322 -7.15 13.29 15.83
CA GLU A 322 -7.36 12.15 14.91
C GLU A 322 -7.40 10.76 15.61
N SER A 323 -6.95 10.64 16.87
CA SER A 323 -6.98 9.38 17.61
C SER A 323 -8.38 8.96 18.06
N SER A 324 -9.34 9.87 18.02
CA SER A 324 -10.75 9.63 18.38
C SER A 324 -11.62 9.12 17.23
N ASN A 325 -11.11 9.17 15.99
CA ASN A 325 -11.84 8.72 14.81
C ASN A 325 -12.12 7.21 14.88
N LYS A 326 -13.35 6.83 14.53
CA LYS A 326 -13.77 5.44 14.42
C LYS A 326 -13.81 5.04 12.96
N TYR A 327 -13.06 3.98 12.63
CA TYR A 327 -12.98 3.46 11.28
C TYR A 327 -13.69 2.12 11.18
N ILE A 328 -14.57 1.97 10.21
CA ILE A 328 -15.28 0.73 9.92
C ILE A 328 -14.71 0.15 8.62
N PRO A 329 -14.08 -1.04 8.65
CA PRO A 329 -13.65 -1.69 7.42
C PRO A 329 -14.89 -2.14 6.63
N CYS A 330 -14.96 -1.73 5.37
CA CYS A 330 -16.07 -1.96 4.47
C CYS A 330 -15.59 -2.67 3.20
N ARG A 331 -16.48 -3.44 2.58
CA ARG A 331 -16.30 -4.03 1.25
C ARG A 331 -17.39 -3.51 0.32
N TYR A 332 -16.98 -2.90 -0.78
CA TYR A 332 -17.85 -2.51 -1.89
C TYR A 332 -17.72 -3.54 -3.02
N ASP A 333 -18.83 -4.11 -3.46
CA ASP A 333 -18.88 -4.97 -4.66
C ASP A 333 -19.03 -4.10 -5.91
N ILE A 334 -18.11 -4.26 -6.86
CA ILE A 334 -18.05 -3.40 -8.04
C ILE A 334 -19.18 -3.71 -9.04
N ALA A 335 -19.71 -4.95 -9.04
CA ALA A 335 -20.71 -5.38 -10.00
C ALA A 335 -22.11 -4.85 -9.67
N ASP A 336 -22.50 -4.89 -8.40
CA ASP A 336 -23.84 -4.51 -7.94
C ASP A 336 -23.87 -3.24 -7.07
N GLY A 337 -22.71 -2.73 -6.66
CA GLY A 337 -22.58 -1.52 -5.85
C GLY A 337 -22.96 -1.69 -4.39
N THR A 338 -23.09 -2.92 -3.89
CA THR A 338 -23.43 -3.18 -2.49
C THR A 338 -22.25 -2.94 -1.56
N ILE A 339 -22.52 -2.40 -0.37
CA ILE A 339 -21.53 -2.22 0.69
C ILE A 339 -21.83 -3.20 1.82
N GLU A 340 -20.82 -3.95 2.24
CA GLU A 340 -20.84 -4.83 3.41
C GLU A 340 -19.87 -4.30 4.48
N PHE A 341 -20.37 -4.14 5.71
CA PHE A 341 -19.55 -3.79 6.87
C PHE A 341 -18.89 -5.06 7.43
N LEU A 342 -17.56 -5.07 7.47
CA LEU A 342 -16.79 -6.28 7.80
C LEU A 342 -16.60 -6.48 9.31
N SER A 343 -16.73 -5.43 10.10
CA SER A 343 -16.66 -5.50 11.56
C SER A 343 -17.41 -4.35 12.23
N SER A 344 -17.46 -4.38 13.56
CA SER A 344 -17.75 -3.19 14.36
C SER A 344 -16.71 -2.08 14.10
N PRO A 345 -17.05 -0.81 14.38
CA PRO A 345 -16.09 0.28 14.34
C PRO A 345 -14.85 -0.02 15.18
N LEU A 346 -13.71 0.34 14.63
CA LEU A 346 -12.40 0.19 15.25
C LEU A 346 -11.92 1.56 15.71
N GLU A 347 -11.39 1.63 16.92
CA GLU A 347 -10.77 2.83 17.47
C GLU A 347 -9.26 2.79 17.19
N GLY A 348 -8.69 3.90 16.75
CA GLY A 348 -7.26 4.01 16.41
C GLY A 348 -7.00 4.22 14.93
N ARG A 349 -5.75 4.03 14.51
CA ARG A 349 -5.29 4.31 13.14
C ARG A 349 -4.98 3.02 12.41
N PHE A 350 -5.65 2.80 11.29
CA PHE A 350 -5.56 1.56 10.53
C PHE A 350 -5.06 1.79 9.11
N SER A 351 -4.31 0.83 8.60
CA SER A 351 -3.90 0.78 7.19
C SER A 351 -3.83 -0.67 6.70
N TRP A 352 -3.73 -0.83 5.38
CA TRP A 352 -3.59 -2.11 4.72
C TRP A 352 -2.14 -2.38 4.35
N MET A 353 -1.66 -3.60 4.60
CA MET A 353 -0.29 -4.01 4.22
C MET A 353 -0.31 -5.42 3.65
N MET A 354 0.41 -5.66 2.55
CA MET A 354 0.63 -7.03 2.10
C MET A 354 1.66 -7.72 3.00
N PRO A 355 1.50 -8.99 3.37
CA PRO A 355 2.61 -9.77 3.92
C PRO A 355 3.59 -10.16 2.82
N ASN A 356 4.90 -10.09 3.11
CA ASN A 356 5.94 -10.49 2.16
C ASN A 356 6.91 -11.50 2.77
N LEU A 357 6.93 -12.72 2.21
CA LEU A 357 7.80 -13.81 2.66
C LEU A 357 9.19 -13.81 1.99
N PHE A 358 9.37 -13.01 0.94
CA PHE A 358 10.59 -12.98 0.14
C PHE A 358 11.47 -11.81 0.55
N GLN A 359 12.79 -12.04 0.57
CA GLN A 359 13.76 -10.97 0.79
C GLN A 359 14.15 -10.35 -0.55
N LEU A 360 14.28 -9.03 -0.57
CA LEU A 360 14.88 -8.31 -1.68
C LEU A 360 16.30 -8.83 -1.95
N GLY A 361 16.56 -9.11 -3.23
CA GLY A 361 17.87 -9.58 -3.70
C GLY A 361 18.16 -11.06 -3.45
N THR A 362 17.22 -11.85 -2.91
CA THR A 362 17.34 -13.31 -2.93
C THR A 362 16.61 -13.84 -4.17
N GLU A 363 17.35 -14.24 -5.21
CA GLU A 363 16.78 -15.03 -6.29
C GLU A 363 16.33 -16.40 -5.73
N ASN A 364 15.15 -16.87 -6.16
CA ASN A 364 14.62 -18.19 -5.80
C ASN A 364 15.55 -19.34 -6.22
#